data_AF-A0A822BXQ7-F1
#
_entry.id   AF-A0A822BXQ7-F1
#
_cell.length_a   1.000
_cell.length_b   1.000
_cell.length_c   1.000
_cell.angle_alpha   90.00
_cell.angle_beta   90.00
_cell.angle_gamma   90.00
#
_symmetry.space_group_name_H-M   'P 1'
#
loop_
_entity.id
_entity.type
_entity.pdbx_description
1 polymer ?
#
loop_
_entity_poly.entity_id
_entity_poly.type
_entity_poly.pdbx_seq_one_letter_code
_entity_poly.pdbx_strand_id
1 'polypeptide(L)'
;TRILCPHCKSTNSIHLRTCYICENVLIPTSTSPEKRTSISIPTISKQTNTMMITCSKCFRLNNPNARFCDWCSAYPDHASTSIQCTKCHTNNDSFAKFCSTCGCVLEPPLRIIDTRL
;
A
#
# COMPACT_ATOMS: atom_id res chain seq x y z
N THR A 1 1.28 -2.07 30.67
CA THR A 1 0.32 -0.95 30.73
C THR A 1 -0.46 -0.89 29.43
N ARG A 2 -1.74 -0.52 29.43
CA ARG A 2 -2.61 -0.46 28.23
C ARG A 2 -3.34 0.88 28.18
N ILE A 3 -3.72 1.34 26.99
CA ILE A 3 -4.47 2.59 26.78
C ILE A 3 -5.74 2.30 25.98
N LEU A 4 -6.89 2.89 26.36
CA LEU A 4 -8.11 2.79 25.58
C LEU A 4 -8.16 3.87 24.52
N CYS A 5 -8.58 3.49 23.30
CA CYS A 5 -8.86 4.45 22.25
C CYS A 5 -10.08 5.31 22.64
N PRO A 6 -9.97 6.66 22.63
CA PRO A 6 -11.10 7.51 22.99
C PRO A 6 -12.25 7.40 21.98
N HIS A 7 -11.95 7.06 20.71
CA HIS A 7 -12.91 6.93 19.63
C HIS A 7 -13.62 5.57 19.62
N CYS A 8 -12.90 4.47 19.39
CA CYS A 8 -13.51 3.14 19.22
C CYS A 8 -13.46 2.23 20.46
N LYS A 9 -12.95 2.73 21.59
CA LYS A 9 -12.84 2.01 22.88
C LYS A 9 -12.00 0.72 22.85
N SER A 10 -11.29 0.45 21.75
CA SER A 10 -10.34 -0.67 21.70
C SER A 10 -9.19 -0.47 22.70
N THR A 11 -8.67 -1.58 23.23
CA THR A 11 -7.51 -1.56 24.11
C THR A 11 -6.24 -1.68 23.29
N ASN A 12 -5.35 -0.70 23.41
CA ASN A 12 -4.12 -0.58 22.64
C ASN A 12 -2.90 -0.67 23.57
N SER A 13 -1.74 -0.97 22.99
CA SER A 13 -0.46 -0.86 23.71
C SER A 13 -0.11 0.61 23.93
N ILE A 14 0.49 0.94 25.08
CA ILE A 14 0.93 2.30 25.41
C ILE A 14 2.05 2.83 24.49
N HIS A 15 2.70 1.94 23.73
CA HIS A 15 3.75 2.32 22.78
C HIS A 15 3.21 2.72 21.41
N LEU A 16 1.91 2.54 21.17
CA LEU A 16 1.27 2.91 19.91
C LEU A 16 0.87 4.39 19.93
N ARG A 17 1.20 5.11 18.85
CA ARG A 17 0.77 6.50 18.64
C ARG A 17 -0.66 6.60 18.13
N THR A 18 -1.11 5.58 17.40
CA THR A 18 -2.43 5.50 16.77
C THR A 18 -3.14 4.18 17.13
N CYS A 19 -4.46 4.20 17.10
CA CYS A 19 -5.30 3.04 17.34
C CYS A 19 -5.11 2.01 16.21
N TYR A 20 -4.80 0.75 16.53
CA TYR A 20 -4.64 -0.28 15.48
C TYR A 20 -5.95 -0.65 14.78
N ILE A 21 -7.11 -0.27 15.36
CA ILE A 21 -8.45 -0.53 14.80
C ILE A 21 -8.93 0.63 13.92
N CYS A 22 -8.82 1.87 14.40
CA CYS A 22 -9.46 3.03 13.77
C CYS A 22 -8.51 4.19 13.51
N GLU A 23 -7.20 3.97 13.69
CA GLU A 23 -6.11 4.91 13.42
C GLU A 23 -6.15 6.23 14.21
N ASN A 24 -7.13 6.41 15.09
CA ASN A 24 -7.25 7.59 15.93
C ASN A 24 -5.99 7.76 16.81
N VAL A 25 -5.50 8.99 16.93
CA VAL A 25 -4.33 9.31 17.75
C VAL A 25 -4.63 9.00 19.22
N LEU A 26 -3.77 8.20 19.85
CA LEU A 26 -3.92 7.75 21.23
C LEU A 26 -3.18 8.66 22.22
N ILE A 27 -2.11 9.31 21.76
CA ILE A 27 -1.28 10.19 22.58
C ILE A 27 -1.09 11.50 21.82
N PRO A 28 -1.61 12.64 22.32
CA PRO A 28 -1.26 13.94 21.78
C PRO A 28 0.21 14.21 22.11
N THR A 29 1.10 14.05 21.13
CA THR A 29 2.50 14.43 21.29
C THR A 29 2.59 15.95 21.29
N SER A 30 2.81 16.55 22.46
CA SER A 30 3.35 17.90 22.61
C SER A 30 4.81 17.90 22.14
N THR A 31 5.01 17.90 20.82
CA THR A 31 6.31 18.16 20.22
C THR A 31 6.17 19.33 19.27
N SER A 32 6.77 20.44 19.71
CA SER A 32 7.12 21.63 18.96
C SER A 32 7.76 21.30 17.59
N PRO A 33 7.71 22.23 16.63
CA PRO A 33 8.18 22.01 15.26
C PRO A 33 9.71 22.01 15.23
N GLU A 34 10.34 20.86 15.47
CA GLU A 34 11.76 20.68 15.19
C GLU A 34 11.96 20.47 13.69
N LYS A 35 12.54 21.51 13.07
CA LYS A 35 13.24 21.51 11.78
C LYS A 35 13.88 20.15 11.50
N ARG A 36 13.24 19.35 10.62
CA ARG A 36 13.92 18.23 9.97
C ARG A 36 14.54 18.73 8.67
N THR A 37 15.87 18.72 8.69
CA THR A 37 16.77 18.85 7.56
C THR A 37 16.22 18.07 6.37
N SER A 38 16.03 18.76 5.26
CA SER A 38 15.55 18.23 3.99
C SER A 38 16.56 17.23 3.42
N ILE A 39 16.41 15.96 3.78
CA ILE A 39 16.83 14.87 2.90
C ILE A 39 15.76 14.83 1.82
N SER A 40 16.15 15.16 0.59
CA SER A 40 15.28 15.09 -0.58
C SER A 40 14.76 13.67 -0.76
N ILE A 41 13.59 13.40 -0.20
CA ILE A 41 12.77 12.24 -0.52
C ILE A 41 12.47 12.36 -2.02
N PRO A 42 12.72 11.33 -2.86
CA PRO A 42 12.28 11.36 -4.25
C PRO A 42 10.79 11.68 -4.24
N THR A 43 10.46 12.83 -4.84
CA THR A 43 9.13 13.39 -4.91
C THR A 43 8.12 12.30 -5.23
N ILE A 44 7.25 12.01 -4.27
CA ILE A 44 6.09 11.14 -4.43
C ILE A 44 5.37 11.65 -5.67
N SER A 45 5.41 10.82 -6.71
CA SER A 45 4.72 11.04 -7.98
C SER A 45 3.30 11.48 -7.67
N LYS A 46 2.91 12.58 -8.34
CA LYS A 46 1.61 13.24 -8.28
C LYS A 46 0.53 12.24 -7.88
N GLN A 47 -0.05 12.48 -6.71
CA GLN A 47 -1.25 11.81 -6.23
C GLN A 47 -2.38 12.14 -7.21
N THR A 48 -2.43 11.38 -8.31
CA THR A 48 -3.61 11.32 -9.14
C THR A 48 -4.73 10.77 -8.27
N ASN A 49 -5.94 11.18 -8.55
CA ASN A 49 -7.15 10.75 -7.86
C ASN A 49 -7.35 9.24 -8.11
N THR A 50 -6.55 8.40 -7.46
CA THR A 50 -6.46 6.97 -7.75
C THR A 50 -7.69 6.28 -7.18
N MET A 51 -8.63 5.95 -8.06
CA MET A 51 -9.71 5.00 -7.77
C MET A 51 -9.13 3.80 -7.02
N MET A 52 -9.54 3.65 -5.75
CA MET A 52 -9.20 2.47 -4.96
C MET A 52 -9.93 1.26 -5.54
N ILE A 53 -9.33 0.09 -5.37
CA ILE A 53 -9.87 -1.17 -5.89
C ILE A 53 -10.30 -2.06 -4.75
N THR A 54 -11.46 -2.71 -4.88
CA THR A 54 -11.99 -3.63 -3.87
C THR A 54 -11.41 -5.03 -4.09
N CYS A 55 -10.91 -5.68 -3.04
CA CYS A 55 -10.48 -7.08 -3.11
C CYS A 55 -11.70 -8.01 -3.33
N SER A 56 -11.62 -8.92 -4.31
CA SER A 56 -12.70 -9.89 -4.59
C SER A 56 -12.93 -10.92 -3.47
N LYS A 57 -11.93 -11.16 -2.60
CA LYS A 57 -12.03 -12.14 -1.50
C LYS A 57 -12.46 -11.56 -0.16
N CYS A 58 -11.91 -10.41 0.23
CA CYS A 58 -12.16 -9.81 1.55
C CYS A 58 -12.84 -8.45 1.51
N PHE A 59 -13.13 -7.94 0.31
CA PHE A 59 -13.82 -6.66 0.08
C PHE A 59 -13.11 -5.41 0.62
N ARG A 60 -11.86 -5.53 1.05
CA ARG A 60 -11.05 -4.39 1.48
C ARG A 60 -10.59 -3.56 0.29
N LEU A 61 -10.57 -2.24 0.46
CA LEU A 61 -10.00 -1.30 -0.50
C LEU A 61 -8.48 -1.41 -0.50
N ASN A 62 -7.89 -1.47 -1.69
CA ASN A 62 -6.46 -1.58 -1.92
C ASN A 62 -5.99 -0.48 -2.88
N ASN A 63 -4.69 -0.18 -2.83
CA ASN A 63 -4.03 0.65 -3.83
C ASN A 63 -4.10 -0.05 -5.21
N PRO A 64 -4.45 0.65 -6.31
CA PRO A 64 -4.50 0.03 -7.64
C PRO A 64 -3.17 -0.59 -8.09
N ASN A 65 -2.04 -0.05 -7.61
CA ASN A 65 -0.70 -0.57 -7.89
C ASN A 65 -0.29 -1.74 -6.98
N ALA A 66 -1.14 -2.16 -6.04
CA ALA A 66 -0.86 -3.34 -5.22
C ALA A 66 -0.75 -4.58 -6.13
N ARG A 67 0.08 -5.55 -5.75
CA ARG A 67 0.23 -6.83 -6.49
C ARG A 67 -0.62 -7.95 -5.89
N PHE A 68 -0.92 -7.83 -4.62
CA PHE A 68 -1.79 -8.71 -3.84
C PHE A 68 -2.56 -7.85 -2.83
N CYS A 69 -3.62 -8.38 -2.23
CA CYS A 69 -4.31 -7.69 -1.15
C CYS A 69 -3.38 -7.53 0.07
N ASP A 70 -3.29 -6.32 0.60
CA ASP A 70 -2.45 -6.00 1.77
C ASP A 70 -2.90 -6.68 3.07
N TRP A 71 -4.13 -7.19 3.10
CA TRP A 71 -4.73 -7.86 4.24
C TRP A 71 -4.76 -9.38 4.08
N CYS A 72 -5.44 -9.89 3.06
CA CYS A 72 -5.65 -11.34 2.89
C CYS A 72 -4.66 -12.01 1.93
N SER A 73 -3.72 -11.25 1.35
CA SER A 73 -2.74 -11.74 0.37
C SER A 73 -3.33 -12.35 -0.90
N ALA A 74 -4.63 -12.14 -1.16
CA ALA A 74 -5.27 -12.62 -2.38
C ALA A 74 -4.67 -11.95 -3.63
N TYR A 75 -4.40 -12.77 -4.64
CA TYR A 75 -4.06 -12.30 -5.97
C TYR A 75 -5.31 -11.78 -6.70
N PRO A 76 -5.17 -10.78 -7.58
CA PRO A 76 -6.24 -10.36 -8.47
C PRO A 76 -6.55 -11.46 -9.49
N ASP A 77 -7.84 -11.72 -9.74
CA ASP A 77 -8.30 -12.84 -10.58
C ASP A 77 -7.93 -12.70 -12.08
N HIS A 78 -7.58 -11.50 -12.55
CA HIS A 78 -7.29 -11.19 -13.96
C HIS A 78 -5.92 -10.55 -14.22
N ALA A 79 -4.92 -10.83 -13.37
CA ALA A 79 -3.57 -10.36 -13.65
C ALA A 79 -2.95 -11.10 -14.86
N SER A 80 -2.16 -10.40 -15.67
CA SER A 80 -1.35 -11.04 -16.71
C SER A 80 -0.46 -12.12 -16.10
N THR A 81 -0.09 -13.15 -16.87
CA THR A 81 0.78 -14.23 -16.37
C THR A 81 2.27 -13.86 -16.35
N SER A 82 2.65 -12.79 -17.06
CA SER A 82 4.01 -12.26 -17.06
C SER A 82 4.03 -10.75 -17.34
N ILE A 83 5.15 -10.11 -17.03
CA ILE A 83 5.44 -8.72 -17.38
C ILE A 83 6.85 -8.61 -17.97
N GLN A 84 6.99 -7.86 -19.06
CA GLN A 84 8.29 -7.62 -19.67
C GLN A 84 8.98 -6.41 -19.02
N CYS A 85 10.25 -6.56 -18.68
CA CYS A 85 11.06 -5.46 -18.18
C CYS A 85 11.24 -4.39 -19.27
N THR A 86 10.90 -3.14 -18.98
CA THR A 86 11.07 -2.02 -19.93
C THR A 86 12.53 -1.66 -20.19
N LYS A 87 13.46 -2.08 -19.32
CA LYS A 87 14.89 -1.79 -19.43
C LYS A 87 15.69 -2.87 -20.17
N CYS A 88 15.48 -4.14 -19.82
CA CYS A 88 16.29 -5.26 -20.35
C CYS A 88 15.46 -6.32 -21.08
N HIS A 89 14.16 -6.10 -21.25
CA HIS A 89 13.24 -6.96 -22.01
C HIS A 89 13.09 -8.41 -21.52
N THR A 90 13.66 -8.76 -20.37
CA THR A 90 13.42 -10.06 -19.73
C THR A 90 11.95 -10.17 -19.29
N ASN A 91 11.34 -11.34 -19.52
CA ASN A 91 10.03 -11.67 -18.96
C ASN A 91 10.16 -12.02 -17.47
N ASN A 92 9.30 -11.44 -16.66
CA ASN A 92 9.25 -11.65 -15.23
C ASN A 92 7.85 -12.10 -14.82
N ASP A 93 7.74 -12.64 -13.61
CA ASP A 93 6.47 -12.88 -12.95
C ASP A 93 5.68 -11.56 -12.84
N SER A 94 4.39 -11.58 -13.15
CA SER A 94 3.54 -10.39 -13.15
C SER A 94 3.41 -9.74 -11.77
N PHE A 95 3.65 -10.50 -10.71
CA PHE A 95 3.65 -10.03 -9.32
C PHE A 95 5.07 -9.72 -8.80
N ALA A 96 6.12 -9.92 -9.59
CA ALA A 96 7.48 -9.53 -9.19
C ALA A 96 7.61 -7.99 -9.12
N LYS A 97 8.16 -7.48 -8.03
CA LYS A 97 8.42 -6.03 -7.86
C LYS A 97 9.64 -5.55 -8.64
N PHE A 98 10.62 -6.44 -8.84
CA PHE A 98 11.90 -6.13 -9.48
C PHE A 98 12.19 -7.12 -10.59
N CYS A 99 12.91 -6.66 -11.61
CA CYS A 99 13.39 -7.52 -12.67
C CYS A 99 14.43 -8.50 -12.14
N SER A 100 14.23 -9.79 -12.42
CA SER A 100 15.15 -10.87 -12.06
C SER A 100 16.55 -10.73 -12.68
N THR A 101 16.67 -10.06 -13.83
CA THR A 101 17.95 -9.86 -14.52
C THR A 101 18.64 -8.56 -14.12
N CYS A 102 17.94 -7.42 -14.24
CA CYS A 102 18.58 -6.10 -14.09
C CYS A 102 18.23 -5.36 -12.79
N GLY A 103 17.35 -5.92 -11.96
CA GLY A 103 16.96 -5.36 -10.67
C GLY A 103 16.10 -4.09 -10.73
N CYS A 104 15.76 -3.57 -11.92
CA CYS A 104 14.90 -2.38 -12.01
C CYS A 104 13.50 -2.68 -11.49
N VAL A 105 12.81 -1.64 -11.02
CA VAL A 105 11.40 -1.75 -10.60
C VAL A 105 10.54 -2.09 -11.82
N LEU A 106 9.64 -3.05 -11.65
CA LEU A 106 8.65 -3.41 -12.66
C LEU A 106 7.34 -2.68 -12.39
N GLU A 107 6.75 -2.13 -13.45
CA GLU A 107 5.41 -1.55 -13.38
C GLU A 107 4.41 -2.55 -12.77
N PRO A 108 3.43 -2.08 -11.98
CA PRO A 108 2.40 -2.97 -11.47
C PRO A 108 1.59 -3.56 -12.63
N PRO A 109 1.14 -4.84 -12.52
CA PRO A 109 0.34 -5.46 -13.56
C PRO A 109 -0.95 -4.68 -13.77
N LEU A 110 -1.33 -4.46 -15.03
CA LEU A 110 -2.58 -3.80 -15.39
C LEU A 110 -3.75 -4.61 -14.82
N ARG A 111 -4.59 -3.95 -14.03
CA ARG A 111 -5.82 -4.54 -13.53
C ARG A 111 -6.93 -4.20 -14.51
N ILE A 112 -7.44 -5.20 -15.20
CA ILE A 112 -8.66 -5.05 -16.00
C ILE A 112 -9.81 -4.95 -14.99
N ILE A 113 -10.31 -3.74 -14.78
CA ILE A 113 -11.56 -3.53 -14.06
C ILE A 113 -12.65 -3.85 -15.08
N ASP A 114 -13.33 -4.99 -14.93
CA ASP A 114 -14.50 -5.28 -15.74
C ASP A 114 -15.59 -4.27 -15.35
N THR A 115 -15.86 -3.31 -16.24
CA THR A 115 -16.87 -2.27 -16.05
C THR A 115 -18.24 -2.69 -16.56
N ARG A 116 -18.46 -3.98 -16.86
CA ARG A 116 -19.77 -4.50 -17.27
C ARG A 116 -20.53 -5.09 -16.08
N LEU A 117 -21.14 -4.22 -15.27
CA LEU A 117 -22.23 -4.56 -14.36
C LEU A 117 -23.37 -3.57 -14.54
#